data_AF-A0A654BB14-F1
#
_entry.id   AF-A0A654BB14-F1
#
_cell.length_a   1.000
_cell.length_b   1.000
_cell.length_c   1.000
_cell.angle_alpha   90.00
_cell.angle_beta   90.00
_cell.angle_gamma   90.00
#
_symmetry.space_group_name_H-M   'P 1'
#
loop_
_entity.id
_entity.type
_entity.pdbx_description
1 polymer ?
#
loop_
_entity_poly.entity_id
_entity_poly.type
_entity_poly.pdbx_seq_one_letter_code
_entity_poly.pdbx_strand_id
1 'polypeptide(L)' 'MWSIFNRKSQPYDLSWMEVDMHCHVLPGLDDGCANTAESMKILSHLADLNLKQL' A
#
# COMPACT_ATOMS: atom_id res chain seq x y z
N MET A 1 -21.43 -19.16 -24.10
CA MET A 1 -21.57 -19.24 -22.62
C MET A 1 -20.96 -17.96 -22.06
N TRP A 2 -21.78 -17.05 -21.51
CA TRP A 2 -21.33 -15.73 -21.08
C TRP A 2 -20.65 -15.84 -19.72
N SER A 3 -19.35 -15.55 -19.67
CA SER A 3 -18.55 -15.62 -18.44
C SER A 3 -18.54 -14.26 -17.75
N ILE A 4 -19.53 -14.04 -16.89
CA ILE A 4 -19.74 -12.76 -16.18
C ILE A 4 -19.01 -12.76 -14.81
N PHE A 5 -18.50 -13.92 -14.36
CA PHE A 5 -17.90 -14.09 -13.04
C PHE A 5 -16.45 -14.60 -13.02
N ASN A 6 -15.81 -14.87 -14.17
CA ASN A 6 -14.42 -15.33 -14.20
C ASN A 6 -13.40 -14.18 -14.24
N ARG A 7 -13.55 -13.16 -13.38
CA ARG A 7 -12.50 -12.14 -13.25
C ARG A 7 -11.29 -12.80 -12.60
N LYS A 8 -10.21 -12.98 -13.36
CA LYS A 8 -8.94 -13.46 -12.81
C LYS A 8 -8.44 -12.44 -11.79
N SER A 9 -8.14 -12.92 -10.57
CA SER A 9 -7.46 -12.11 -9.57
C SER A 9 -6.08 -11.75 -10.08
N GLN A 10 -5.83 -10.47 -10.32
CA GLN A 10 -4.48 -9.97 -10.54
C GLN A 10 -3.85 -9.71 -9.17
N PRO A 11 -2.59 -10.13 -8.94
CA PRO A 11 -1.87 -9.70 -7.75
C PRO A 11 -1.76 -8.17 -7.76
N TYR A 12 -2.03 -7.54 -6.61
CA TYR A 12 -1.81 -6.11 -6.46
C TYR A 12 -0.30 -5.86 -6.38
N ASP A 13 0.21 -5.00 -7.25
CA ASP A 13 1.63 -4.64 -7.36
C ASP A 13 1.73 -3.14 -7.67
N LEU A 14 2.62 -2.45 -6.97
CA LEU A 14 2.90 -1.02 -7.09
C LEU A 14 4.26 -0.76 -7.75
N SER A 15 4.91 -1.77 -8.34
CA SER A 15 6.20 -1.60 -9.04
C SER A 15 6.15 -0.54 -10.14
N TRP A 16 4.97 -0.29 -10.72
CA TRP A 16 4.78 0.76 -11.73
C TRP A 16 4.89 2.19 -11.19
N MET A 17 4.63 2.39 -9.90
CA MET A 17 4.61 3.70 -9.26
C MET A 17 6.01 4.09 -8.77
N GLU A 18 6.78 3.11 -8.29
CA GLU A 18 8.11 3.24 -7.68
C GLU A 18 8.15 4.12 -6.41
N VAL A 19 7.73 5.37 -6.51
CA VAL A 19 7.77 6.40 -5.46
C VAL A 19 6.36 6.90 -5.17
N ASP A 20 5.92 6.79 -3.92
CA ASP A 20 4.80 7.56 -3.40
C ASP A 20 5.30 8.96 -3.00
N MET A 21 4.53 10.00 -3.30
CA MET A 21 4.87 11.39 -2.94
C MET A 21 3.97 11.94 -1.83
N HIS A 22 2.94 11.20 -1.43
CA HIS A 22 1.94 11.66 -0.46
C HIS A 22 1.55 10.53 0.48
N CYS A 23 2.23 10.45 1.62
CA CYS A 23 1.96 9.45 2.64
C CYS A 23 1.93 10.02 4.06
N HIS A 24 0.84 9.78 4.80
CA HIS A 24 0.69 10.15 6.21
C HIS A 24 1.15 9.00 7.13
N VAL A 25 2.44 8.67 7.08
CA VAL A 25 3.00 7.51 7.80
C VAL A 25 3.66 7.86 9.14
N LEU A 26 3.89 9.16 9.41
CA LEU A 26 4.55 9.59 10.64
C LEU A 26 3.63 9.39 11.85
N PRO A 27 4.06 8.66 12.90
CA PRO A 27 3.18 8.31 14.01
C PRO A 27 2.90 9.50 14.92
N GLY A 28 1.61 9.74 15.20
CA GLY A 28 1.12 10.70 16.19
C GLY A 28 1.27 12.18 15.79
N LEU A 29 1.45 12.47 14.50
CA LEU A 29 1.63 13.84 14.00
C LEU A 29 0.32 14.46 13.49
N ASP A 30 -0.50 13.68 12.80
CA ASP A 30 -1.72 14.11 12.12
C ASP A 30 -2.81 13.02 12.22
N ASP A 31 -3.76 13.02 11.27
CA ASP A 31 -4.85 12.06 11.16
C ASP A 31 -4.45 10.72 10.51
N GLY A 32 -3.16 10.53 10.21
CA GLY A 32 -2.58 9.27 9.75
C GLY A 32 -2.38 8.24 10.86
N CYS A 33 -1.16 7.72 11.00
CA CYS A 33 -0.85 6.67 11.99
C CYS A 33 -0.88 7.21 13.42
N ALA A 34 -1.59 6.52 14.33
CA ALA A 34 -1.66 6.94 15.73
C ALA A 34 -0.38 6.57 16.52
N ASN A 35 0.30 5.50 16.13
CA ASN A 35 1.47 4.97 16.83
C ASN A 35 2.45 4.27 15.88
N THR A 36 3.67 4.01 16.35
CA THR A 36 4.74 3.40 15.55
C THR A 36 4.38 2.02 15.01
N ALA A 37 3.58 1.22 15.73
CA ALA A 37 3.21 -0.12 15.26
C ALA A 37 2.31 -0.05 14.02
N GLU A 38 1.40 0.92 13.95
CA GLU A 38 0.59 1.19 12.76
C GLU A 38 1.45 1.67 11.59
N SER A 39 2.37 2.63 11.81
CA SER A 39 3.31 3.08 10.78
C SER A 39 4.10 1.91 10.20
N MET A 40 4.66 1.05 11.05
CA MET A 40 5.45 -0.10 10.61
C MET A 40 4.62 -1.10 9.82
N LYS A 41 3.35 -1.31 10.19
CA LYS A 41 2.43 -2.19 9.45
C LYS A 41 2.16 -1.66 8.03
N ILE A 42 1.93 -0.35 7.89
CA ILE A 42 1.71 0.27 6.58
C ILE A 42 2.98 0.19 5.74
N LEU A 43 4.15 0.57 6.29
CA LEU A 43 5.44 0.48 5.60
C LEU A 43 5.73 -0.93 5.09
N SER A 44 5.49 -1.95 5.92
CA SER A 44 5.71 -3.35 5.53
C SER A 44 4.78 -3.75 4.39
N HIS A 45 3.51 -3.36 4.46
CA HIS A 45 2.54 -3.65 3.42
C HIS A 45 2.88 -2.97 2.08
N LEU A 46 3.33 -1.72 2.10
CA LEU A 46 3.75 -1.00 0.89
C LEU A 46 5.03 -1.63 0.28
N ALA A 47 5.95 -2.11 1.12
CA ALA A 47 7.12 -2.85 0.66
C ALA A 47 6.73 -4.20 0.03
N ASP A 48 5.75 -4.93 0.60
CA ASP A 48 5.22 -6.18 0.04
C ASP A 48 4.57 -5.96 -1.35
N LEU A 49 4.06 -4.75 -1.59
CA LEU A 49 3.53 -4.31 -2.88
C LEU A 49 4.61 -3.77 -3.85
N ASN A 50 5.90 -3.95 -3.53
CA ASN A 50 7.06 -3.49 -4.31
C ASN A 50 7.23 -1.98 -4.47
N LEU A 51 6.62 -1.17 -3.60
CA LEU A 51 6.91 0.26 -3.56
C LEU A 51 8.35 0.48 -3.08
N LYS A 52 9.09 1.38 -3.75
CA LYS A 52 10.52 1.60 -3.49
C LYS A 52 10.77 2.73 -2.51
N GLN A 53 9.93 3.76 -2.53
CA GLN A 53 10.11 4.96 -1.72
C GLN A 53 8.76 5.63 -1.40
N LEU A 54 8.74 6.35 -0.28
CA LEU A 54 7.67 7.26 0.16
C LEU A 54 8.13 8.73 0.11
#